data_AF-A0A917TSR3-F1
#
_entry.id   AF-A0A917TSR3-F1
#
_cell.length_a   1.000
_cell.length_b   1.000
_cell.length_c   1.000
_cell.angle_alpha   90.00
_cell.angle_beta   90.00
_cell.angle_gamma   90.00
#
_symmetry.space_group_name_H-M   'P 1'
#
loop_
_entity.id
_entity.type
_entity.pdbx_description
1 polymer ?
#
loop_
_entity_poly.entity_id
_entity_poly.type
_entity_poly.pdbx_seq_one_letter_code
_entity_poly.pdbx_strand_id
1 'polypeptide(L)'
;MNISVGIYDLFAYAIPGSLYLSLLIYLSDRQSWLDAEGLAKLPTPLLIAIALILSYVLGHLTYPIASLLDRIPRGRFDAAMDAVRRAFVERAPGERAEALSRTDLFLIQAGAEIHHPEAVAESAAWRSFTTWSSCTTWCPAPPSSADELV
;
A
#
# COMPACT_ATOMS: atom_id res chain seq x y z
N MET A 1 -21.69 -11.28 -26.25
CA MET A 1 -21.15 -10.40 -25.19
C MET A 1 -19.65 -10.27 -25.46
N ASN A 2 -19.19 -9.08 -25.87
CA ASN A 2 -17.79 -8.87 -26.22
C ASN A 2 -17.05 -8.42 -24.97
N ILE A 3 -16.23 -9.30 -24.39
CA ILE A 3 -15.36 -8.95 -23.26
C ILE A 3 -14.18 -8.19 -23.88
N SER A 4 -14.35 -6.88 -24.06
CA SER A 4 -13.28 -6.00 -24.50
C SER A 4 -12.38 -5.72 -23.31
N VAL A 5 -11.50 -6.67 -22.98
CA VAL A 5 -10.42 -6.43 -22.01
C VAL A 5 -9.51 -5.38 -22.62
N GLY A 6 -9.61 -4.15 -22.13
CA GLY A 6 -8.73 -3.07 -22.56
C GLY A 6 -7.31 -3.36 -22.13
N ILE A 7 -6.32 -2.93 -22.90
CA ILE A 7 -4.91 -3.07 -22.52
C ILE A 7 -4.60 -2.42 -21.17
N TYR A 8 -5.35 -1.36 -20.82
CA TYR A 8 -5.33 -0.73 -19.50
C TYR A 8 -5.74 -1.68 -18.37
N ASP A 9 -6.74 -2.52 -18.59
CA ASP A 9 -7.24 -3.46 -17.60
C ASP A 9 -6.21 -4.58 -17.34
N LEU A 10 -5.52 -5.01 -18.40
CA LEU A 10 -4.39 -5.94 -18.29
C LEU A 10 -3.29 -5.37 -17.40
N PHE A 11 -2.89 -4.11 -17.59
CA PHE A 11 -1.87 -3.48 -16.74
C PHE A 11 -2.37 -3.18 -15.32
N ALA A 12 -3.63 -2.77 -15.16
CA ALA A 12 -4.23 -2.50 -13.86
C ALA A 12 -4.18 -3.73 -12.93
N TYR A 13 -4.33 -4.94 -13.48
CA TYR A 13 -4.27 -6.17 -12.70
C TYR A 13 -2.91 -6.87 -12.74
N ALA A 14 -2.18 -6.83 -13.85
CA ALA A 14 -0.89 -7.51 -13.97
C ALA A 14 0.23 -6.85 -13.16
N ILE A 15 0.19 -5.53 -12.96
CA ILE A 15 1.22 -4.83 -12.15
C ILE A 15 1.14 -5.27 -10.68
N PRO A 16 0.02 -5.10 -9.95
CA PRO A 16 -0.07 -5.61 -8.58
C PRO A 16 0.01 -7.14 -8.52
N GLY A 17 -0.55 -7.84 -9.52
CA GLY A 17 -0.45 -9.29 -9.66
C GLY A 17 0.98 -9.81 -9.70
N SER A 18 1.89 -9.11 -10.38
CA SER A 18 3.30 -9.50 -10.52
C SER A 18 4.05 -9.37 -9.20
N LEU A 19 3.70 -8.38 -8.38
CA LEU A 19 4.27 -8.19 -7.05
C LEU A 19 3.84 -9.33 -6.13
N TYR A 20 2.56 -9.69 -6.14
CA TYR A 20 2.06 -10.85 -5.39
C TYR A 20 2.67 -12.16 -5.87
N LEU A 21 2.78 -12.36 -7.18
CA LEU A 21 3.39 -13.54 -7.76
C LEU A 21 4.87 -13.67 -7.36
N SER A 22 5.62 -12.56 -7.41
CA SER A 22 7.03 -12.53 -6.98
C SER A 22 7.17 -12.87 -5.50
N LEU A 23 6.28 -12.37 -4.65
CA LEU A 23 6.26 -12.70 -3.23
C LEU A 23 5.95 -14.19 -2.99
N LEU A 24 4.98 -14.75 -3.72
CA LEU A 24 4.64 -16.17 -3.62
C LEU A 24 5.78 -17.07 -4.10
N ILE A 25 6.44 -16.72 -5.20
CA ILE A 25 7.63 -17.44 -5.69
C ILE A 25 8.73 -17.41 -4.63
N TYR A 26 9.02 -16.24 -4.06
CA TYR A 26 10.01 -16.09 -3.00
C TYR A 26 9.68 -16.93 -1.76
N LEU A 27 8.43 -16.90 -1.29
CA LEU A 27 8.00 -17.70 -0.14
C LEU A 27 8.06 -19.20 -0.43
N SER A 28 7.67 -19.62 -1.64
CA SER A 28 7.65 -21.02 -2.03
C SER A 28 9.05 -21.58 -2.23
N ASP A 29 9.98 -20.78 -2.77
CA ASP A 29 11.41 -21.11 -2.85
C ASP A 29 12.02 -21.27 -1.45
N ARG A 30 11.75 -20.31 -0.56
CA ARG A 30 12.22 -20.34 0.83
C ARG A 30 11.72 -21.55 1.63
N GLN A 31 10.49 -22.02 1.34
CA GLN A 31 9.90 -23.19 2.00
C GLN A 31 10.23 -24.51 1.29
N SER A 32 11.04 -24.45 0.21
CA SER A 32 11.37 -25.59 -0.67
C SER A 32 10.14 -26.30 -1.26
N TRP A 33 9.04 -25.55 -1.44
CA TRP A 33 7.82 -26.04 -2.08
C TRP A 33 7.92 -26.04 -3.60
N LEU A 34 8.82 -25.21 -4.14
CA LEU A 34 9.11 -25.16 -5.57
C LEU A 34 10.44 -25.87 -5.86
N ASP A 35 10.38 -26.84 -6.76
CA ASP A 35 11.57 -27.45 -7.34
C ASP A 35 12.04 -26.58 -8.53
N ALA A 36 12.97 -25.67 -8.25
CA ALA A 36 13.53 -24.75 -9.24
C ALA A 36 14.18 -25.49 -10.44
N GLU A 37 14.70 -26.70 -10.22
CA GLU A 37 15.29 -27.52 -11.28
C GLU A 37 14.24 -28.06 -12.26
N GLY A 38 13.02 -28.30 -11.79
CA GLY A 38 11.88 -28.69 -12.61
C GLY A 38 11.39 -27.54 -13.51
N LEU A 39 11.37 -26.31 -12.97
CA LEU A 39 10.93 -25.13 -13.73
C LEU A 39 11.95 -24.68 -14.77
N ALA A 40 13.25 -24.82 -14.50
CA ALA A 40 14.33 -24.46 -15.44
C ALA A 40 14.33 -25.28 -16.73
N LYS A 41 13.68 -26.46 -16.73
CA LYS A 41 13.54 -27.33 -17.91
C LYS A 41 12.39 -26.91 -18.84
N LEU A 42 11.54 -25.98 -18.40
CA LEU A 42 10.44 -25.49 -19.23
C LEU A 42 10.95 -24.47 -20.25
N PRO A 43 10.40 -24.46 -21.48
CA PRO A 43 10.76 -23.47 -22.48
C PRO A 43 10.37 -22.06 -21.99
N THR A 44 11.32 -21.12 -22.05
CA THR A 44 11.17 -19.72 -21.62
C THR A 44 9.86 -19.04 -22.01
N PRO A 45 9.37 -19.12 -23.26
CA PRO A 45 8.10 -18.47 -23.62
C PRO A 45 6.89 -19.04 -22.86
N LEU A 46 6.92 -20.33 -22.50
CA LEU A 46 5.87 -20.95 -21.70
C LEU A 46 5.89 -20.43 -20.26
N LEU A 47 7.08 -20.27 -19.67
CA LEU A 47 7.24 -19.68 -18.33
C LEU A 47 6.70 -18.25 -18.28
N ILE A 48 7.00 -17.44 -19.30
CA ILE A 48 6.49 -16.06 -19.41
C ILE A 48 4.96 -16.07 -19.51
N ALA A 49 4.39 -16.94 -20.35
CA ALA A 49 2.94 -17.05 -20.50
C ALA A 49 2.27 -17.45 -19.18
N ILE A 50 2.81 -18.44 -18.47
CA ILE A 50 2.31 -18.89 -17.15
C ILE A 50 2.39 -17.74 -16.14
N ALA A 51 3.52 -17.03 -16.07
CA ALA A 51 3.69 -15.91 -15.14
C ALA A 51 2.70 -14.77 -15.44
N LEU A 52 2.47 -14.44 -16.71
CA LEU A 52 1.48 -13.43 -17.10
C LEU A 52 0.06 -13.85 -16.71
N ILE A 53 -0.32 -15.09 -16.98
CA ILE A 53 -1.64 -15.62 -16.62
C ILE A 53 -1.81 -15.63 -15.10
N LEU A 54 -0.84 -16.17 -14.35
CA LEU A 54 -0.91 -16.21 -12.89
C LEU A 54 -0.98 -14.81 -12.31
N SER A 55 -0.15 -13.87 -12.79
CA SER A 55 -0.17 -12.48 -12.37
C SER A 55 -1.55 -11.84 -12.59
N TYR A 56 -2.11 -12.01 -13.79
CA TYR A 56 -3.43 -11.47 -14.12
C TYR A 56 -4.53 -12.08 -13.22
N VAL A 57 -4.52 -13.40 -13.04
CA VAL A 57 -5.49 -14.11 -12.18
C VAL A 57 -5.35 -13.67 -10.72
N LEU A 58 -4.11 -13.53 -10.22
CA LEU A 58 -3.86 -13.04 -8.87
C LEU A 58 -4.37 -11.60 -8.70
N GLY A 59 -4.07 -10.73 -9.64
CA GLY A 59 -4.58 -9.35 -9.65
C GLY A 59 -6.11 -9.33 -9.60
N HIS A 60 -6.77 -10.20 -10.35
CA HIS A 60 -8.22 -10.32 -10.34
C HIS A 60 -8.78 -10.90 -9.04
N LEU A 61 -8.11 -11.90 -8.44
CA LEU A 61 -8.49 -12.48 -7.15
C LEU A 61 -8.26 -11.52 -5.98
N THR A 62 -7.37 -10.55 -6.13
CA THR A 62 -7.10 -9.56 -5.07
C THR A 62 -8.34 -8.72 -4.80
N TYR A 63 -9.19 -8.47 -5.80
CA TYR A 63 -10.42 -7.67 -5.66
C TYR A 63 -11.45 -8.29 -4.70
N PRO A 64 -11.89 -9.56 -4.88
CA PRO A 64 -12.79 -10.21 -3.91
C PRO A 64 -12.11 -10.41 -2.56
N ILE A 65 -10.81 -10.71 -2.51
CA ILE A 65 -10.06 -10.84 -1.26
C ILE A 65 -10.07 -9.52 -0.47
N ALA A 66 -9.86 -8.38 -1.13
CA ALA A 66 -9.95 -7.07 -0.50
C ALA A 66 -11.35 -6.83 0.08
N SER A 67 -12.40 -7.15 -0.67
CA SER A 67 -13.79 -7.03 -0.17
C SER A 67 -14.09 -7.97 1.01
N LEU A 68 -13.44 -9.14 1.07
CA LEU A 68 -13.53 -10.06 2.20
C LEU A 68 -12.76 -9.53 3.41
N LEU A 69 -11.58 -8.95 3.17
CA LEU A 69 -10.75 -8.32 4.20
C LEU A 69 -11.41 -7.08 4.79
N ASP A 70 -12.19 -6.34 4.01
CA ASP A 70 -12.97 -5.20 4.50
C ASP A 70 -14.11 -5.63 5.43
N ARG A 71 -14.58 -6.88 5.32
CA ARG A 71 -15.55 -7.46 6.25
C ARG A 71 -14.93 -7.95 7.55
N ILE A 72 -13.60 -8.06 7.64
CA ILE A 72 -12.93 -8.42 8.87
C ILE A 72 -12.85 -7.15 9.74
N PRO A 73 -13.56 -7.08 10.88
CA PRO A 73 -13.53 -5.90 11.72
C PRO A 73 -12.10 -5.67 12.22
N ARG A 74 -11.47 -4.59 11.77
CA ARG A 74 -10.11 -4.21 12.16
C ARG A 74 -10.18 -3.40 13.44
N GLY A 75 -10.80 -3.95 14.50
CA GLY A 75 -11.29 -3.20 15.65
C GLY A 75 -10.31 -2.22 16.30
N ARG A 76 -8.99 -2.46 16.22
CA ARG A 76 -7.97 -1.48 16.67
C ARG A 76 -7.82 -0.28 15.73
N PHE A 77 -7.85 -0.52 14.43
CA PHE A 77 -7.74 0.52 13.40
C PHE A 77 -9.02 1.35 13.33
N ASP A 78 -10.18 0.69 13.41
CA ASP A 78 -11.48 1.37 13.40
C ASP A 78 -11.64 2.26 14.64
N ALA A 79 -11.29 1.77 15.82
CA ALA A 79 -11.31 2.56 17.05
C ALA A 79 -10.32 3.74 17.01
N ALA A 80 -9.14 3.58 16.38
CA ALA A 80 -8.18 4.67 16.21
C ALA A 80 -8.72 5.75 15.26
N MET A 81 -9.37 5.36 14.16
CA MET A 81 -9.99 6.29 13.22
C MET A 81 -11.17 7.04 13.85
N ASP A 82 -11.97 6.37 14.67
CA ASP A 82 -13.06 7.02 15.40
C ASP A 82 -12.56 8.01 16.47
N ALA A 83 -11.41 7.73 17.10
CA ALA A 83 -10.77 8.69 18.00
C ALA A 83 -10.27 9.93 17.23
N VAL A 84 -9.68 9.75 16.05
CA VAL A 84 -9.22 10.85 15.18
C VAL A 84 -10.41 11.70 14.70
N ARG A 85 -11.50 11.07 14.25
CA ARG A 85 -12.72 11.78 13.82
C ARG A 85 -13.30 12.64 14.95
N ARG A 86 -13.36 12.10 16.17
CA ARG A 86 -13.83 12.87 17.34
C ARG A 86 -12.92 14.05 17.64
N ALA A 87 -11.60 13.84 17.67
CA ALA A 87 -10.64 14.91 17.90
C ALA A 87 -10.67 15.99 16.79
N PHE A 88 -11.04 15.64 15.56
CA PHE A 88 -11.24 16.60 14.48
C PHE A 88 -12.48 17.47 14.71
N VAL A 89 -13.62 16.87 15.05
CA VAL A 89 -14.86 17.60 15.35
C VAL A 89 -14.71 18.48 16.59
N GLU A 90 -14.00 18.01 17.61
CA GLU A 90 -13.68 18.79 18.82
C GLU A 90 -12.83 20.03 18.51
N ARG A 91 -11.87 19.93 17.58
CA ARG A 91 -10.97 21.04 17.23
C ARG A 91 -11.55 22.01 16.21
N ALA A 92 -12.44 21.54 15.34
CA ALA A 92 -13.11 22.35 14.32
C ALA A 92 -14.63 22.15 14.39
N PRO A 93 -15.30 22.67 15.43
CA PRO A 93 -16.75 22.47 15.58
C PRO A 93 -17.54 23.17 14.46
N GLY A 94 -18.48 22.44 13.85
CA GLY A 94 -19.40 22.98 12.85
C GLY A 94 -20.05 21.90 11.96
N GLU A 95 -21.19 22.22 11.34
CA GLU A 95 -21.94 21.27 10.49
C GLU A 95 -21.08 20.67 9.36
N ARG A 96 -20.15 21.47 8.81
CA ARG A 96 -19.22 21.00 7.78
C ARG A 96 -18.21 19.99 8.31
N ALA A 97 -17.73 20.17 9.54
CA ALA A 97 -16.78 19.23 10.14
C ALA A 97 -17.45 17.91 10.50
N GLU A 98 -18.72 17.94 10.94
CA GLU A 98 -19.51 16.72 11.12
C GLU A 98 -19.78 16.01 9.79
N ALA A 99 -20.12 16.75 8.73
CA ALA A 99 -20.32 16.18 7.40
C ALA A 99 -19.03 15.55 6.86
N LEU A 100 -17.89 16.25 7.00
CA LEU A 100 -16.59 15.74 6.59
C LEU A 100 -16.14 14.53 7.43
N SER A 101 -16.42 14.50 8.74
CA SER A 101 -16.06 13.36 9.59
C SER A 101 -16.69 12.02 9.16
N ARG A 102 -17.84 12.09 8.46
CA ARG A 102 -18.59 10.93 7.95
C ARG A 102 -18.22 10.57 6.51
N THR A 103 -17.50 11.44 5.81
CA THR A 103 -17.05 11.22 4.43
C THR A 103 -15.79 10.35 4.40
N ASP A 104 -15.60 9.62 3.31
CA ASP A 104 -14.37 8.85 3.09
C ASP A 104 -13.14 9.78 3.07
N LEU A 105 -12.09 9.39 3.79
CA LEU A 105 -10.86 10.16 3.92
C LEU A 105 -10.21 10.44 2.56
N PHE A 106 -10.28 9.50 1.61
CA PHE A 106 -9.71 9.66 0.27
C PHE A 106 -10.45 10.73 -0.54
N LEU A 107 -11.77 10.87 -0.36
CA LEU A 107 -12.55 11.92 -1.02
C LEU A 107 -12.24 13.30 -0.43
N ILE A 108 -12.10 13.38 0.90
CA ILE A 108 -11.69 14.62 1.57
C ILE A 108 -10.30 15.03 1.10
N GLN A 109 -9.37 14.08 1.01
CA GLN A 109 -8.02 14.32 0.54
C GLN A 109 -7.99 14.75 -0.93
N ALA A 110 -8.71 14.07 -1.82
CA ALA A 110 -8.78 14.45 -3.23
C ALA A 110 -9.39 15.85 -3.41
N GLY A 111 -10.45 16.16 -2.65
CA GLY A 111 -11.01 17.51 -2.63
C GLY A 111 -10.02 18.55 -2.12
N ALA A 112 -9.25 18.23 -1.08
CA ALA A 112 -8.20 19.10 -0.56
C ALA A 112 -7.06 19.30 -1.56
N GLU A 113 -6.65 18.27 -2.31
CA GLU A 113 -5.63 18.38 -3.36
C GLU A 113 -6.08 19.28 -4.51
N ILE A 114 -7.37 19.24 -4.88
CA ILE A 114 -7.92 20.08 -5.95
C ILE A 114 -8.05 21.54 -5.51
N HIS A 115 -8.49 21.79 -4.28
CA HIS A 115 -8.82 23.14 -3.82
C HIS A 115 -7.69 23.84 -3.04
N HIS A 116 -6.82 23.07 -2.38
CA HIS A 116 -5.77 23.55 -1.46
C HIS A 116 -4.49 22.68 -1.55
N PRO A 117 -3.84 22.59 -2.72
CA PRO A 117 -2.68 21.73 -2.92
C PRO A 117 -1.51 22.07 -1.98
N GLU A 118 -1.33 23.35 -1.65
CA GLU A 118 -0.31 23.83 -0.71
C GLU A 118 -0.50 23.27 0.71
N ALA A 119 -1.73 23.21 1.20
CA ALA A 119 -2.04 22.68 2.52
C ALA A 119 -1.79 21.16 2.59
N VAL A 120 -2.06 20.46 1.49
CA VAL A 120 -1.78 19.03 1.37
C VAL A 120 -0.27 18.77 1.37
N ALA A 121 0.49 19.53 0.57
CA ALA A 121 1.95 19.41 0.51
C ALA A 121 2.60 19.69 1.88
N GLU A 122 2.12 20.71 2.60
CA GLU A 122 2.61 21.02 3.95
C GLU A 122 2.28 19.89 4.93
N SER A 123 1.05 19.36 4.91
CA SER A 123 0.66 18.24 5.76
C SER A 123 1.49 16.97 5.49
N ALA A 124 1.87 16.73 4.23
CA ALA A 124 2.74 15.61 3.85
C ALA A 124 4.17 15.80 4.37
N ALA A 125 4.69 17.04 4.33
CA ALA A 125 5.98 17.39 4.92
C ALA A 125 5.99 17.23 6.45
N TRP A 126 4.91 17.63 7.14
CA TRP A 126 4.78 17.40 8.58
C TRP A 126 4.76 15.92 8.93
N ARG A 127 4.08 15.07 8.14
CA ARG A 127 4.09 13.62 8.35
C ARG A 127 5.48 13.04 8.20
N SER A 128 6.22 13.38 7.13
CA SER A 128 7.58 12.86 6.93
C SER A 128 8.53 13.26 8.05
N PHE A 129 8.37 14.45 8.62
CA PHE A 129 9.13 14.89 9.80
C PHE A 129 8.81 14.06 11.05
N THR A 130 7.53 13.73 11.31
CA THR A 130 7.16 12.87 12.45
C THR A 130 7.62 11.42 12.31
N THR A 131 7.71 10.91 11.08
CA THR A 131 8.29 9.58 10.83
C THR A 131 9.80 9.59 11.05
N TRP A 132 10.48 10.68 10.67
CA TRP A 132 11.92 10.84 10.92
C TRP A 132 12.25 10.94 12.41
N SER A 133 11.46 11.69 13.21
CA SER A 133 11.64 11.77 14.66
C SER A 133 11.29 10.48 15.41
N SER A 134 10.51 9.58 14.80
CA SER A 134 10.26 8.23 15.34
C SER A 134 11.41 7.27 15.01
N CYS A 135 12.10 7.48 13.88
CA CYS A 135 13.27 6.68 13.46
C CYS A 135 14.54 6.97 14.28
N THR A 136 14.67 8.15 14.88
CA THR A 136 15.84 8.51 15.71
C THR A 136 15.96 7.69 17.00
N THR A 137 14.95 6.89 17.36
CA THR A 137 15.05 5.93 18.47
C THR A 137 15.80 4.64 18.12
N TRP A 138 16.08 4.39 16.84
CA TRP A 138 16.78 3.18 16.35
C TRP A 138 18.09 3.45 15.59
N CYS A 139 18.54 4.71 15.50
CA CYS A 139 19.87 5.01 14.98
C CYS A 139 20.92 4.90 16.11
N PRO A 140 21.98 4.08 15.94
CA PRO A 140 23.11 4.15 16.85
C PRO A 140 23.72 5.56 16.78
N ALA A 141 24.05 6.12 17.95
CA ALA A 141 24.67 7.43 18.06
C ALA A 141 25.90 7.52 17.13
N PRO A 142 26.13 8.66 16.44
CA PRO A 142 27.34 8.84 15.66
C PRO A 142 28.57 8.72 16.59
N PRO A 143 29.65 8.05 16.15
CA PRO A 143 30.84 7.88 16.98
C PRO A 143 31.44 9.24 17.34
N SER A 144 31.55 9.51 18.64
CA SER A 144 32.27 10.64 19.18
C SER A 144 33.78 10.37 19.08
N SER A 145 34.41 10.85 18.01
CA SER A 145 35.87 10.97 18.00
C SER A 145 36.29 12.10 17.08
N ALA A 146 36.29 13.30 17.65
CA ALA A 146 37.31 14.29 17.31
C ALA A 146 38.61 13.79 17.95
N ASP A 147 39.38 12.98 17.22
CA ASP A 147 40.81 12.69 17.42
C ASP A 147 41.21 11.56 16.46
N GLU A 148 41.72 11.93 15.27
CA GLU A 148 42.73 11.21 14.47
C GLU A 148 42.74 11.78 13.04
N LEU A 149 43.34 12.95 12.89
CA LEU A 149 43.95 13.37 11.62
C LEU A 149 45.39 13.76 11.96
N VAL A 150 46.30 12.82 11.68
CA VAL A 150 47.72 13.07 11.43
C VAL A 150 47.86 13.75 10.06
#